data_AF-A0A6P0RWU4-F1
#
_entry.id   AF-A0A6P0RWU4-F1
#
_cell.length_a   1.000
_cell.length_b   1.000
_cell.length_c   1.000
_cell.angle_alpha   90.00
_cell.angle_beta   90.00
_cell.angle_gamma   90.00
#
_symmetry.space_group_name_H-M   'P 1'
#
loop_
_entity.id
_entity.type
_entity.pdbx_description
1 polymer ?
#
loop_
_entity_poly.entity_id
_entity_poly.type
_entity_poly.pdbx_seq_one_letter_code
_entity_poly.pdbx_strand_id
1 'polypeptide(L)'
;MTVATLTNWTLGLLLGLMILLFIFRIVLTWYPQADLNRLPFNLVTWPTEPFLVPMRKIVPPLGGVDITPIILVGIFSLLREILIGQQGLLRMIH
;
A
#
# COMPACT_ATOMS: atom_id res chain seq x y z
N MET A 1 6.28 -2.05 28.04
CA MET A 1 6.37 -1.75 26.59
C MET A 1 6.58 -0.26 26.45
N THR A 2 7.59 0.19 25.71
CA THR A 2 7.80 1.64 25.52
C THR A 2 6.88 2.16 24.42
N VAL A 3 6.58 3.47 24.43
CA VAL A 3 5.79 4.12 23.37
C VAL A 3 6.42 3.86 21.99
N ALA A 4 7.75 3.91 21.91
CA ALA A 4 8.52 3.61 20.72
C ALA A 4 8.24 2.20 20.15
N THR A 5 8.20 1.19 21.01
CA THR A 5 7.89 -0.18 20.57
C THR A 5 6.48 -0.23 19.98
N LEU A 6 5.49 0.38 20.64
CA LEU A 6 4.11 0.40 20.17
C LEU A 6 4.01 1.07 18.79
N THR A 7 4.63 2.24 18.62
CA THR A 7 4.68 2.96 17.34
C THR A 7 5.25 2.09 16.23
N ASN A 8 6.35 1.37 16.50
CA ASN A 8 6.97 0.47 15.51
C ASN A 8 6.04 -0.69 15.10
N TRP A 9 5.36 -1.31 16.05
CA TRP A 9 4.39 -2.38 15.76
C TRP A 9 3.20 -1.87 14.95
N THR A 10 2.61 -0.75 15.36
CA THR A 10 1.45 -0.16 14.67
C THR A 10 1.80 0.25 13.25
N LEU A 11 2.92 0.98 13.06
CA LEU A 11 3.38 1.38 11.73
C LEU A 11 3.72 0.16 10.86
N GLY A 12 4.37 -0.86 11.43
CA GLY A 12 4.69 -2.08 10.71
C GLY A 12 3.46 -2.83 10.22
N LEU A 13 2.42 -2.89 11.04
CA LEU A 13 1.16 -3.51 10.65
C LEU A 13 0.44 -2.69 9.57
N LEU A 14 0.34 -1.37 9.74
CA LEU A 14 -0.35 -0.49 8.79
C LEU A 14 0.33 -0.45 7.42
N LEU A 15 1.65 -0.22 7.39
CA LEU A 15 2.41 -0.19 6.13
C LEU A 15 2.42 -1.56 5.46
N GLY A 16 2.59 -2.64 6.23
CA GLY A 16 2.52 -4.00 5.72
C GLY A 16 1.15 -4.34 5.12
N LEU A 17 0.07 -3.97 5.80
CA LEU A 17 -1.29 -4.16 5.32
C LEU A 17 -1.50 -3.38 4.02
N MET A 18 -1.11 -2.11 3.95
CA MET A 18 -1.23 -1.30 2.73
C MET A 18 -0.48 -1.90 1.55
N ILE A 19 0.75 -2.37 1.75
CA ILE A 19 1.53 -3.07 0.71
C ILE A 19 0.76 -4.31 0.21
N LEU A 20 0.23 -5.12 1.13
CA LEU A 20 -0.56 -6.30 0.78
C LEU A 20 -1.83 -5.93 -0.01
N LEU A 21 -2.54 -4.87 0.39
CA LEU A 21 -3.71 -4.39 -0.32
C LEU A 21 -3.36 -3.89 -1.73
N PHE A 22 -2.23 -3.18 -1.90
CA PHE A 22 -1.78 -2.80 -3.24
C PHE A 22 -1.40 -4.00 -4.09
N ILE A 23 -0.81 -5.05 -3.52
CA ILE A 23 -0.56 -6.31 -4.26
C ILE A 23 -1.88 -6.92 -4.74
N PHE A 24 -2.90 -6.98 -3.88
CA PHE A 24 -4.23 -7.42 -4.31
C PHE A 24 -4.82 -6.49 -5.38
N ARG A 25 -4.62 -5.17 -5.29
CA ARG A 25 -5.04 -4.24 -6.35
C ARG A 25 -4.39 -4.56 -7.68
N ILE A 26 -3.10 -4.92 -7.73
CA ILE A 26 -2.44 -5.32 -8.99
C ILE A 26 -3.23 -6.48 -9.62
N VAL A 27 -3.50 -7.54 -8.85
CA VAL A 27 -4.26 -8.68 -9.35
C VAL A 27 -5.66 -8.28 -9.81
N LEU A 28 -6.38 -7.47 -9.03
CA LEU A 28 -7.73 -7.03 -9.38
C LEU A 28 -7.80 -6.19 -10.65
N THR A 29 -6.71 -5.50 -11.03
CA THR A 29 -6.68 -4.75 -12.30
C THR A 29 -6.65 -5.65 -13.53
N TRP A 30 -6.27 -6.92 -13.39
CA TRP A 30 -6.29 -7.90 -14.48
C TRP A 30 -7.68 -8.51 -14.70
N TYR A 31 -8.60 -8.32 -13.76
CA TYR A 31 -9.96 -8.85 -13.81
C TYR A 31 -10.99 -7.71 -13.91
N PRO A 32 -11.16 -7.07 -15.08
CA PRO A 32 -12.07 -5.94 -15.25
C PRO A 32 -13.55 -6.29 -15.02
N GLN A 33 -13.89 -7.57 -15.00
CA GLN A 33 -15.24 -8.07 -14.70
C GLN A 33 -15.55 -8.07 -13.19
N ALA A 34 -14.55 -7.90 -12.32
CA ALA A 34 -14.75 -7.87 -10.89
C ALA A 34 -15.40 -6.55 -10.45
N ASP A 35 -16.50 -6.63 -9.70
CA ASP A 35 -17.15 -5.45 -9.13
C ASP A 35 -16.38 -4.97 -7.89
N LEU A 36 -15.53 -3.97 -8.09
CA LEU A 36 -14.65 -3.38 -7.08
C LEU A 36 -15.40 -2.70 -5.92
N ASN A 37 -16.70 -2.43 -6.06
CA ASN A 37 -17.52 -1.81 -5.01
C ASN A 37 -18.27 -2.83 -4.16
N ARG A 38 -18.24 -4.12 -4.53
CA ARG A 38 -18.91 -5.20 -3.81
C ARG A 38 -17.95 -5.95 -2.90
N LEU A 39 -18.47 -6.48 -1.80
CA LEU A 39 -17.73 -7.42 -0.94
C LEU A 39 -17.36 -8.69 -1.74
N PRO A 40 -16.13 -9.21 -1.60
CA PRO A 40 -15.07 -8.77 -0.69
C PRO A 40 -14.10 -7.71 -1.29
N PHE A 41 -14.23 -7.37 -2.57
CA PHE A 41 -13.27 -6.53 -3.28
C PHE A 41 -13.19 -5.09 -2.76
N ASN A 42 -14.30 -4.57 -2.24
CA ASN A 42 -14.35 -3.25 -1.63
C ASN A 42 -13.43 -3.09 -0.41
N LEU A 43 -13.13 -4.17 0.32
CA LEU A 43 -12.18 -4.17 1.44
C LEU A 43 -10.75 -3.84 0.98
N VAL A 44 -10.43 -4.14 -0.27
CA VAL A 44 -9.14 -3.82 -0.88
C VAL A 44 -9.20 -2.47 -1.58
N THR A 45 -10.30 -2.17 -2.29
CA THR A 45 -10.37 -0.97 -3.12
C THR A 45 -10.53 0.29 -2.30
N TRP A 46 -11.40 0.33 -1.30
CA TRP A 46 -11.65 1.54 -0.51
C TRP A 46 -10.40 2.08 0.21
N PRO A 47 -9.58 1.27 0.90
CA PRO A 47 -8.39 1.78 1.58
C PRO A 47 -7.28 2.23 0.61
N THR A 48 -7.23 1.65 -0.60
CA THR A 48 -6.16 1.92 -1.57
C THR A 48 -6.48 3.08 -2.51
N GLU A 49 -7.76 3.34 -2.78
CA GLU A 49 -8.22 4.34 -3.75
C GLU A 49 -7.74 5.77 -3.48
N PRO A 50 -7.70 6.29 -2.24
CA PRO A 50 -7.20 7.63 -1.94
C PRO A 50 -5.75 7.87 -2.39
N PHE A 51 -4.94 6.81 -2.46
CA PHE A 51 -3.56 6.87 -2.95
C PHE A 51 -3.46 6.64 -4.47
N LEU A 52 -4.33 5.79 -5.01
CA LEU A 52 -4.34 5.47 -6.44
C LEU A 52 -4.88 6.62 -7.30
N VAL A 53 -5.94 7.31 -6.86
CA VAL A 53 -6.54 8.43 -7.60
C VAL A 53 -5.52 9.52 -7.96
N PRO A 54 -4.72 10.06 -7.02
CA PRO A 54 -3.69 11.05 -7.38
C PRO A 54 -2.58 10.42 -8.22
N MET A 55 -2.19 9.17 -7.95
CA MET A 55 -1.13 8.50 -8.71
C MET A 55 -1.50 8.29 -10.18
N ARG A 56 -2.76 7.96 -10.48
CA ARG A 56 -3.27 7.80 -11.85
C ARG A 56 -3.28 9.10 -12.67
N LYS A 57 -3.26 10.26 -12.00
CA LYS A 57 -3.09 11.55 -12.69
C LYS A 57 -1.66 11.76 -13.19
N ILE A 58 -0.69 11.12 -12.53
CA ILE A 58 0.74 11.21 -12.89
C ILE A 58 1.09 10.09 -13.88
N VAL A 59 0.66 8.86 -13.58
CA VAL A 59 0.89 7.67 -14.40
C VAL A 59 -0.46 7.08 -14.78
N PRO A 60 -1.00 7.41 -15.97
CA PRO A 60 -2.28 6.87 -16.40
C PRO A 60 -2.19 5.35 -16.64
N PRO A 61 -3.32 4.63 -16.59
CA PRO A 61 -3.37 3.21 -16.94
C PRO A 61 -2.80 2.94 -18.34
N LEU A 62 -2.01 1.86 -18.46
CA LEU A 62 -1.40 1.45 -19.72
C LEU A 62 -2.11 0.19 -20.24
N GLY A 63 -2.56 0.22 -21.49
CA GLY A 63 -3.23 -0.93 -22.10
C GLY A 63 -4.50 -1.39 -21.35
N GLY A 64 -5.19 -0.47 -20.68
CA GLY A 64 -6.39 -0.77 -19.89
C GLY A 64 -6.12 -1.37 -18.50
N VAL A 65 -4.85 -1.57 -18.12
CA VAL A 65 -4.44 -2.06 -16.80
C VAL A 65 -3.84 -0.92 -15.98
N ASP A 66 -4.29 -0.79 -14.75
CA ASP A 66 -3.76 0.20 -13.82
C ASP A 66 -2.45 -0.28 -13.19
N ILE A 67 -1.34 0.32 -13.60
CA ILE A 67 0.01 0.01 -13.11
C ILE A 67 0.38 0.78 -11.83
N THR A 68 -0.44 1.75 -11.43
CA THR A 68 -0.14 2.60 -10.26
C THR A 68 -0.02 1.84 -8.93
N PRO A 69 -0.76 0.74 -8.67
CA PRO A 69 -0.56 -0.03 -7.44
C PRO A 69 0.87 -0.61 -7.33
N ILE A 70 1.51 -0.96 -8.45
CA ILE A 70 2.90 -1.47 -8.46
C ILE A 70 3.85 -0.39 -7.93
N ILE A 71 3.67 0.85 -8.39
CA ILE A 71 4.48 1.98 -7.95
C ILE A 71 4.26 2.24 -6.46
N LEU A 72 3.00 2.17 -5.99
CA LEU A 72 2.68 2.34 -4.58
C LEU A 72 3.23 1.21 -3.70
N VAL A 73 3.31 -0.04 -4.18
CA VAL A 73 4.03 -1.12 -3.47
C VAL A 73 5.49 -0.71 -3.26
N GLY A 74 6.16 -0.19 -4.28
CA GLY A 74 7.54 0.28 -4.19
C GLY A 74 7.70 1.42 -3.18
N ILE A 75 6.86 2.45 -3.26
CA ILE A 75 6.88 3.61 -2.37
C ILE A 75 6.64 3.20 -0.91
N PHE A 76 5.60 2.42 -0.64
CA PHE A 76 5.28 1.99 0.73
C PHE A 76 6.33 1.02 1.29
N SER A 77 6.92 0.16 0.46
CA SER A 77 8.02 -0.73 0.87
C SER A 77 9.27 0.08 1.24
N LEU A 78 9.62 1.08 0.44
CA LEU A 78 10.73 1.97 0.73
C LEU A 78 10.49 2.76 2.03
N LEU A 79 9.29 3.32 2.18
CA LEU A 79 8.89 4.04 3.40
C LEU A 79 8.97 3.13 4.63
N ARG A 80 8.53 1.88 4.51
CA ARG A 80 8.64 0.88 5.57
C ARG A 80 10.10 0.61 5.93
N GLU A 81 10.98 0.40 4.96
CA GLU A 81 12.39 0.13 5.24
C GLU A 81 13.07 1.32 5.92
N ILE A 82 12.86 2.53 5.40
CA ILE A 82 13.44 3.77 5.95
C ILE A 82 12.97 4.01 7.40
N LEU A 83 11.69 3.76 7.71
CA LEU A 83 11.16 4.07 9.04
C LEU A 83 11.43 2.95 10.05
N ILE A 84 11.15 1.69 9.69
CA ILE A 84 11.05 0.57 10.63
C ILE A 84 11.93 -0.64 10.28
N GLY A 85 12.69 -0.54 9.18
CA GLY A 85 13.62 -1.57 8.71
C GLY A 85 14.72 -1.88 9.73
N GLN A 86 15.65 -2.77 9.36
CA GLN A 86 16.73 -3.16 10.28
C GLN A 86 17.58 -1.95 10.69
N GLN A 87 17.80 -1.04 9.74
CA GLN A 87 18.47 0.25 9.93
C GLN A 87 17.46 1.42 9.91
N GLY A 88 16.21 1.18 10.26
CA GLY A 88 15.16 2.20 10.20
C GLY A 88 15.40 3.34 11.17
N LEU A 89 15.04 4.56 10.77
CA LEU A 89 15.22 5.79 11.55
C LEU A 89 14.62 5.69 12.96
N LEU A 90 13.45 5.05 13.09
CA LEU A 90 12.78 4.90 14.39
C LEU A 90 13.51 3.94 15.32
N ARG A 91 14.36 3.04 14.80
CA ARG A 91 15.21 2.16 15.61
C ARG A 91 16.51 2.83 16.02
N MET A 92 16.99 3.80 15.25
CA MET A 92 18.24 4.52 15.56
C MET A 92 18.06 5.57 16.66
N ILE A 93 16.84 6.07 16.85
CA ILE A 93 16.53 7.11 17.85
C ILE A 93 16.33 6.53 19.26
N HIS A 94 16.25 5.19 19.40
CA HIS A 94 15.97 4.51 20.66
C HIS A 94 17.07 3.52 21.04
#